data_AF-A0A173VAQ6-F1
#
_entry.id   AF-A0A173VAQ6-F1
#
_cell.length_a   1.000
_cell.length_b   1.000
_cell.length_c   1.000
_cell.angle_alpha   90.00
_cell.angle_beta   90.00
_cell.angle_gamma   90.00
#
_symmetry.space_group_name_H-M   'P 1'
#
loop_
_entity.id
_entity.type
_entity.pdbx_description
1 polymer ?
#
loop_
_entity_poly.entity_id
_entity_poly.type
_entity_poly.pdbx_seq_one_letter_code
_entity_poly.pdbx_strand_id
1 'polypeptide(L)'
;MVVKRDPKTGLNYLSIKGNEAQGVSVIITSDKDIETLNKLADEFQKYPVSSQRFTAGLYALLEISGNLKREKDGFTFLTPNGVTYIPYDGDSSKAWEIDMPGSCYATARKCLAAENDCADISTWTKNLKGIKIYYGDNYGTTQTNNVYKVDDLGRYYMFA
;
A
#
# COMPACT_ATOMS: atom_id res chain seq x y z
N MET A 1 -19.47 1.59 -10.45
CA MET A 1 -19.01 2.19 -9.17
C MET A 1 -19.95 1.73 -8.07
N VAL A 2 -19.43 1.33 -6.91
CA VAL A 2 -20.22 0.83 -5.78
C VAL A 2 -19.73 1.51 -4.49
N VAL A 3 -20.65 1.89 -3.62
CA VAL A 3 -20.32 2.37 -2.27
C VAL A 3 -20.16 1.16 -1.37
N LYS A 4 -19.01 1.05 -0.71
CA LYS A 4 -18.72 0.03 0.29
C LYS A 4 -18.53 0.69 1.65
N ARG A 5 -18.73 -0.09 2.72
CA ARG A 5 -18.51 0.36 4.09
C ARG A 5 -17.36 -0.45 4.68
N ASP A 6 -16.36 0.24 5.18
CA ASP A 6 -15.27 -0.40 5.92
C ASP A 6 -15.79 -0.84 7.30
N PRO A 7 -15.73 -2.14 7.65
CA PRO A 7 -16.25 -2.60 8.93
C PRO A 7 -15.45 -2.10 10.14
N LYS A 8 -14.18 -1.74 9.97
CA LYS A 8 -13.30 -1.29 11.07
C LYS A 8 -13.61 0.15 11.48
N THR A 9 -13.65 1.06 10.52
CA THR A 9 -13.88 2.49 10.74
C THR A 9 -15.35 2.89 10.64
N GLY A 10 -16.17 2.08 9.98
CA GLY A 10 -17.56 2.39 9.67
C GLY A 10 -17.73 3.40 8.53
N LEU A 11 -16.64 3.88 7.93
CA LEU A 11 -16.63 4.87 6.85
C LEU A 11 -17.04 4.25 5.52
N ASN A 12 -17.75 5.04 4.70
CA ASN A 12 -18.08 4.65 3.34
C ASN A 12 -16.96 5.05 2.38
N TYR A 13 -16.70 4.22 1.37
CA TYR A 13 -15.74 4.50 0.31
C TYR A 13 -16.26 4.07 -1.06
N LEU A 14 -15.80 4.75 -2.10
CA LEU A 14 -16.10 4.43 -3.48
C LEU A 14 -15.15 3.35 -3.98
N SER A 15 -15.73 2.35 -4.64
CA SER A 15 -15.02 1.22 -5.24
C SER A 15 -15.44 1.09 -6.70
N ILE A 16 -14.46 1.12 -7.60
CA ILE A 16 -14.65 0.81 -9.02
C ILE A 16 -14.21 -0.63 -9.22
N LYS A 17 -15.14 -1.48 -9.67
CA LYS A 17 -14.88 -2.92 -9.82
C LYS A 17 -13.72 -3.17 -10.79
N GLY A 18 -12.69 -3.88 -10.32
CA GLY A 18 -11.50 -4.20 -11.11
C GLY A 18 -10.52 -3.04 -11.24
N ASN A 19 -10.73 -1.95 -10.49
CA ASN A 19 -9.91 -0.76 -10.54
C ASN A 19 -9.89 -0.01 -9.18
N GLU A 20 -10.01 -0.76 -8.09
CA GLU A 20 -10.24 -0.22 -6.74
C GLU A 20 -9.08 0.62 -6.18
N ALA A 21 -7.92 0.64 -6.84
CA ALA A 21 -6.77 1.48 -6.49
C ALA A 21 -6.59 2.70 -7.42
N GLN A 22 -7.30 2.80 -8.55
CA GLN A 22 -7.22 3.97 -9.46
C GLN A 22 -8.18 5.10 -9.04
N GLY A 23 -8.10 5.49 -7.78
CA GLY A 23 -8.98 6.51 -7.20
C GLY A 23 -9.70 5.97 -5.97
N VAL A 24 -8.97 5.95 -4.85
CA VAL A 24 -9.59 5.72 -3.55
C VAL A 24 -10.26 7.01 -3.09
N SER A 25 -11.57 6.95 -2.86
CA SER A 25 -12.31 8.08 -2.31
C SER A 25 -13.12 7.63 -1.12
N VAL A 26 -12.86 8.23 0.04
CA VAL A 26 -13.66 8.06 1.25
C VAL A 26 -14.75 9.13 1.27
N ILE A 27 -15.97 8.74 1.61
CA ILE A 27 -17.13 9.62 1.68
C ILE A 27 -17.23 10.14 3.11
N ILE A 28 -16.99 11.44 3.28
CA ILE A 28 -17.08 12.15 4.55
C ILE A 28 -18.42 12.88 4.60
N THR A 29 -19.23 12.57 5.62
CA THR A 29 -20.58 13.14 5.78
C THR A 29 -20.76 13.88 7.10
N SER A 30 -19.79 13.80 8.00
CA SER A 30 -19.83 14.39 9.33
C SER A 30 -18.44 14.68 9.88
N ASP A 31 -18.35 15.54 10.90
CA ASP A 31 -17.10 15.79 11.63
C ASP A 31 -16.56 14.53 12.31
N LYS A 32 -17.45 13.64 12.74
CA LYS A 32 -17.08 12.33 13.29
C LYS A 32 -16.33 11.47 12.26
N ASP A 33 -16.70 11.55 10.98
CA ASP A 33 -16.00 10.83 9.92
C ASP A 33 -14.58 11.39 9.74
N ILE A 34 -14.43 12.72 9.82
CA ILE A 34 -13.13 13.41 9.78
C ILE A 34 -12.27 12.97 10.96
N GLU A 35 -12.82 12.98 12.18
CA GLU A 35 -12.10 12.51 13.38
C GLU A 35 -11.66 11.05 13.24
N THR A 36 -12.50 10.21 12.65
CA THR A 36 -12.21 8.78 12.47
C THR A 36 -11.07 8.58 11.48
N LEU A 37 -11.12 9.25 10.33
CA LEU A 37 -10.02 9.25 9.36
C LEU A 37 -8.74 9.80 9.99
N ASN A 38 -8.84 10.88 10.77
CA ASN A 38 -7.69 11.51 11.38
C ASN A 38 -7.01 10.60 12.42
N LYS A 39 -7.78 9.92 13.27
CA LYS A 39 -7.27 8.94 14.23
C LYS A 39 -6.55 7.80 13.53
N LEU A 40 -7.11 7.29 12.42
CA LEU A 40 -6.46 6.23 11.66
C LEU A 40 -5.13 6.70 11.04
N ALA A 41 -5.09 7.93 10.52
CA ALA A 41 -3.84 8.51 10.04
C ALA A 41 -2.82 8.72 11.18
N ASP A 42 -3.25 9.13 12.38
CA ASP A 42 -2.36 9.26 13.54
C ASP A 42 -1.68 7.93 13.89
N GLU A 43 -2.40 6.80 13.74
CA GLU A 43 -1.81 5.47 13.94
C GLU A 43 -0.66 5.16 12.98
N PHE A 44 -0.70 5.70 11.76
CA PHE A 44 0.39 5.56 10.78
C PHE A 44 1.51 6.58 11.01
N GLN A 45 1.23 7.77 11.53
CA GLN A 45 2.25 8.79 11.76
C GLN A 45 3.32 8.40 12.78
N LYS A 46 3.07 7.40 13.62
CA LYS A 46 4.07 6.91 14.58
C LYS A 46 5.26 6.20 13.92
N TYR A 47 5.16 5.81 12.64
CA TYR A 47 6.22 5.12 11.93
C TYR A 47 7.10 6.11 11.14
N PRO A 48 8.43 5.96 11.13
CA PRO A 48 9.34 6.79 10.32
C PRO A 48 8.90 6.94 8.86
N VAL A 49 8.50 5.83 8.23
CA VAL A 49 8.06 5.73 6.81
C VAL A 49 6.75 6.47 6.49
N SER A 50 6.02 6.92 7.50
CA SER A 50 4.76 7.65 7.36
C SER A 50 4.64 8.80 8.34
N SER A 51 5.76 9.31 8.86
CA SER A 51 5.78 10.41 9.83
C SER A 51 5.09 11.68 9.31
N GLN A 52 5.18 11.92 8.00
CA GLN A 52 4.47 13.01 7.33
C GLN A 52 2.96 12.75 7.28
N ARG A 53 2.17 13.78 7.65
CA ARG A 53 0.71 13.69 7.73
C ARG A 53 0.06 13.24 6.43
N PHE A 54 0.55 13.75 5.30
CA PHE A 54 0.03 13.40 4.00
C PHE A 54 0.21 11.91 3.68
N THR A 55 1.40 11.36 3.93
CA THR A 55 1.73 9.95 3.71
C THR A 55 0.90 9.04 4.62
N ALA A 56 0.79 9.37 5.91
CA ALA A 56 -0.06 8.63 6.83
C ALA A 56 -1.54 8.68 6.43
N GLY A 57 -2.02 9.83 5.94
CA GLY A 57 -3.36 9.98 5.39
C GLY A 57 -3.60 9.05 4.19
N LEU A 58 -2.64 8.94 3.27
CA LEU A 58 -2.72 8.02 2.14
C LEU A 58 -2.85 6.56 2.60
N TYR A 59 -2.02 6.12 3.56
CA TYR A 59 -2.10 4.75 4.08
C TYR A 59 -3.41 4.47 4.82
N ALA A 60 -3.96 5.45 5.54
CA ALA A 60 -5.29 5.34 6.14
C ALA A 60 -6.38 5.14 5.06
N LEU A 61 -6.33 5.89 3.95
CA LEU A 61 -7.27 5.73 2.83
C LEU A 61 -7.12 4.35 2.17
N LEU A 62 -5.89 3.88 1.98
CA LEU A 62 -5.64 2.55 1.42
C LEU A 62 -6.15 1.46 2.37
N GLU A 63 -6.00 1.60 3.68
CA GLU A 63 -6.55 0.66 4.66
C GLU A 63 -8.09 0.63 4.63
N ILE A 64 -8.74 1.80 4.61
CA ILE A 64 -10.22 1.91 4.54
C ILE A 64 -10.76 1.26 3.25
N SER A 65 -10.10 1.49 2.13
CA SER A 65 -10.46 0.85 0.85
C SER A 65 -10.06 -0.63 0.77
N GLY A 66 -9.39 -1.12 1.81
CA GLY A 66 -8.81 -2.45 1.96
C GLY A 66 -7.62 -2.73 1.03
N ASN A 67 -7.08 -1.72 0.34
CA ASN A 67 -5.90 -1.82 -0.51
C ASN A 67 -4.58 -1.85 0.27
N LEU A 68 -4.62 -1.71 1.60
CA LEU A 68 -3.47 -1.91 2.48
C LEU A 68 -3.80 -2.97 3.52
N LYS A 69 -2.84 -3.83 3.78
CA LYS A 69 -2.83 -4.80 4.87
C LYS A 69 -1.66 -4.49 5.79
N ARG A 70 -1.95 -4.36 7.08
CA ARG A 70 -0.91 -4.27 8.10
C ARG A 70 -0.33 -5.66 8.32
N GLU A 71 0.99 -5.75 8.24
CA GLU A 71 1.76 -6.95 8.51
C GLU A 71 2.46 -6.82 9.87
N LYS A 72 3.14 -7.88 10.31
CA LYS A 72 3.83 -7.90 11.61
C LYS A 72 4.89 -6.79 11.71
N ASP A 73 5.74 -6.69 10.68
CA ASP A 73 6.93 -5.83 10.68
C ASP A 73 6.83 -4.66 9.68
N GLY A 74 5.66 -4.48 9.06
CA GLY A 74 5.42 -3.46 8.05
C GLY A 74 3.99 -3.44 7.56
N PHE A 75 3.78 -2.96 6.35
CA PHE A 75 2.50 -3.05 5.65
C PHE A 75 2.71 -3.32 4.18
N THR A 76 1.78 -4.09 3.60
CA THR A 76 1.72 -4.35 2.16
C THR A 76 0.51 -3.64 1.58
N PHE A 77 0.69 -2.93 0.47
CA PHE A 77 -0.41 -2.24 -0.20
C PHE A 77 -0.38 -2.41 -1.72
N LEU A 78 -1.55 -2.20 -2.31
CA LEU A 78 -1.79 -2.28 -3.75
C LEU A 78 -1.88 -0.89 -4.35
N THR A 79 -1.18 -0.73 -5.46
CA THR A 79 -1.44 0.32 -6.45
C THR A 79 -2.08 -0.33 -7.69
N PRO A 80 -2.57 0.44 -8.68
CA PRO A 80 -3.17 -0.13 -9.88
C PRO A 80 -2.28 -1.11 -10.65
N ASN A 81 -0.96 -0.85 -10.60
CA ASN A 81 0.05 -1.56 -11.36
C ASN A 81 1.13 -2.15 -10.45
N GLY A 82 0.91 -2.23 -9.14
CA GLY A 82 1.95 -2.70 -8.26
C GLY A 82 1.49 -3.18 -6.90
N VAL A 83 2.42 -3.86 -6.25
CA VAL A 83 2.33 -4.31 -4.87
C VAL A 83 3.59 -3.86 -4.16
N THR A 84 3.46 -3.17 -3.04
CA THR A 84 4.61 -2.64 -2.31
C THR A 84 4.54 -3.09 -0.86
N TYR A 85 5.65 -3.57 -0.32
CA TYR A 85 5.86 -3.79 1.10
C TYR A 85 6.82 -2.73 1.66
N ILE A 86 6.42 -2.11 2.75
CA ILE A 86 7.21 -1.12 3.47
C ILE A 86 7.35 -1.56 4.93
N PRO A 87 8.58 -1.69 5.45
CA PRO A 87 8.81 -2.02 6.85
C PRO A 87 8.56 -0.81 7.75
N TYR A 88 8.03 -1.05 8.95
CA TYR A 88 7.70 0.04 9.89
C TYR A 88 8.92 0.83 10.35
N ASP A 89 10.06 0.17 10.48
CA ASP A 89 11.32 0.76 10.96
C ASP A 89 12.01 1.66 9.91
N GLY A 90 11.53 1.64 8.65
CA GLY A 90 12.12 2.37 7.55
C GLY A 90 13.41 1.78 6.98
N ASP A 91 13.74 0.55 7.34
CA ASP A 91 14.89 -0.16 6.77
C ASP A 91 14.63 -0.52 5.30
N SER A 92 15.13 0.30 4.39
CA SER A 92 14.91 0.13 2.95
C SER A 92 15.41 -1.22 2.44
N SER A 93 16.38 -1.87 3.09
CA SER A 93 16.89 -3.18 2.66
C SER A 93 15.84 -4.30 2.78
N LYS A 94 14.80 -4.09 3.59
CA LYS A 94 13.67 -5.02 3.76
C LYS A 94 12.48 -4.67 2.88
N ALA A 95 12.45 -3.49 2.28
CA ALA A 95 11.37 -3.05 1.41
C ALA A 95 11.46 -3.72 0.04
N TRP A 96 10.32 -3.90 -0.61
CA TRP A 96 10.26 -4.39 -1.98
C TRP A 96 9.00 -3.88 -2.68
N GLU A 97 9.07 -3.84 -4.00
CA GLU A 97 7.96 -3.49 -4.88
C GLU A 97 7.89 -4.47 -6.06
N ILE A 98 6.66 -4.79 -6.44
CA ILE A 98 6.34 -5.59 -7.61
C ILE A 98 5.63 -4.67 -8.60
N ASP A 99 6.23 -4.46 -9.77
CA ASP A 99 5.52 -3.96 -10.95
C ASP A 99 4.74 -5.13 -11.56
N MET A 100 3.43 -4.95 -11.70
CA MET A 100 2.53 -5.94 -12.26
C MET A 100 1.67 -5.34 -13.37
N PRO A 101 1.34 -6.13 -14.41
CA PRO A 101 0.32 -5.72 -15.37
C PRO A 101 -1.00 -5.42 -14.66
N GLY A 102 -1.72 -4.37 -15.08
CA GLY A 102 -3.02 -4.02 -14.47
C GLY A 102 -4.05 -5.15 -14.52
N SER A 103 -3.93 -6.09 -15.46
CA SER A 103 -4.73 -7.32 -15.50
C SER A 103 -4.56 -8.23 -14.29
N CYS A 104 -3.45 -8.09 -13.55
CA CYS A 104 -3.18 -8.83 -12.31
C CYS A 104 -3.90 -8.23 -11.10
N TYR A 105 -4.40 -6.99 -11.17
CA TYR A 105 -4.93 -6.26 -10.02
C TYR A 105 -6.05 -7.03 -9.29
N ALA A 106 -7.01 -7.61 -10.03
CA ALA A 106 -8.11 -8.37 -9.43
C ALA A 106 -7.61 -9.61 -8.67
N THR A 107 -6.56 -10.27 -9.17
CA THR A 107 -5.92 -11.41 -8.48
C THR A 107 -5.14 -10.93 -7.27
N ALA A 108 -4.36 -9.85 -7.41
CA ALA A 108 -3.62 -9.26 -6.32
C ALA A 108 -4.53 -8.80 -5.17
N ARG A 109 -5.69 -8.22 -5.50
CA ARG A 109 -6.72 -7.81 -4.53
C ARG A 109 -7.27 -8.97 -3.72
N LYS A 110 -7.54 -10.11 -4.37
CA LYS A 110 -7.97 -11.34 -3.69
C LYS A 110 -6.85 -11.91 -2.82
N CYS A 111 -5.61 -11.85 -3.30
CA CYS A 111 -4.43 -12.31 -2.56
C CYS A 111 -4.21 -11.50 -1.28
N LEU A 112 -4.35 -10.17 -1.35
CA LEU A 112 -4.24 -9.27 -0.20
C LEU A 112 -5.35 -9.51 0.84
N ALA A 113 -6.57 -9.76 0.38
CA ALA A 113 -7.74 -9.95 1.26
C ALA A 113 -7.78 -11.33 1.94
N ALA A 114 -6.99 -12.30 1.47
CA ALA A 114 -6.92 -13.63 2.06
C ALA A 114 -5.99 -13.66 3.29
N GLU A 115 -6.07 -14.74 4.06
CA GLU A 115 -5.21 -15.03 5.21
C GLU A 115 -3.79 -15.47 4.76
N ASN A 116 -3.17 -14.67 3.90
CA ASN A 116 -1.80 -14.87 3.44
C ASN A 116 -0.83 -13.94 4.17
N ASP A 117 0.41 -14.38 4.35
CA ASP A 117 1.53 -13.48 4.64
C ASP A 117 1.84 -12.66 3.37
N CYS A 118 1.41 -11.40 3.35
CA CYS A 118 1.61 -10.51 2.21
C CYS A 118 2.94 -9.75 2.28
N ALA A 119 3.72 -9.89 3.37
CA ALA A 119 5.10 -9.42 3.44
C ALA A 119 6.06 -10.42 2.76
N ASP A 120 5.72 -11.71 2.72
CA ASP A 120 6.46 -12.71 1.93
C ASP A 120 6.21 -12.52 0.43
N ILE A 121 7.27 -12.17 -0.30
CA ILE A 121 7.24 -12.00 -1.76
C ILE A 121 6.87 -13.29 -2.50
N SER A 122 7.10 -14.46 -1.89
CA SER A 122 6.72 -15.76 -2.45
C SER A 122 5.21 -15.89 -2.65
N THR A 123 4.41 -15.26 -1.78
CA THR A 123 2.94 -15.18 -1.91
C THR A 123 2.54 -14.57 -3.24
N TRP A 124 3.23 -13.51 -3.67
CA TRP A 124 2.90 -12.78 -4.88
C TRP A 124 3.40 -13.47 -6.15
N THR A 125 4.65 -13.96 -6.14
CA THR A 125 5.25 -14.65 -7.30
C THR A 125 4.53 -15.94 -7.68
N LYS A 126 3.89 -16.61 -6.72
CA LYS A 126 3.02 -17.77 -6.98
C LYS A 126 1.73 -17.39 -7.71
N ASN A 127 1.15 -16.24 -7.38
CA ASN A 127 -0.18 -15.82 -7.83
C ASN A 127 -0.17 -14.88 -9.05
N LEU A 128 0.90 -14.13 -9.27
CA LEU A 128 0.99 -13.12 -10.31
C LEU A 128 1.92 -13.57 -11.45
N LYS A 129 1.64 -13.09 -12.67
CA LYS A 129 2.41 -13.42 -13.89
C LYS A 129 2.83 -12.14 -14.60
N GLY A 130 3.97 -12.20 -15.30
CA GLY A 130 4.51 -11.06 -16.05
C GLY A 130 4.97 -9.91 -15.14
N ILE A 131 5.35 -10.21 -13.90
CA ILE A 131 5.77 -9.22 -12.91
C ILE A 131 7.27 -8.91 -12.99
N LYS A 132 7.66 -7.73 -12.49
CA LYS A 132 9.05 -7.39 -12.16
C LYS A 132 9.15 -7.07 -10.69
N ILE A 133 10.26 -7.46 -10.09
CA ILE A 133 10.50 -7.28 -8.66
C ILE A 133 11.67 -6.32 -8.49
N TYR A 134 11.52 -5.43 -7.53
CA TYR A 134 12.48 -4.44 -7.15
C TYR A 134 12.65 -4.52 -5.64
N TYR A 135 13.88 -4.58 -5.17
CA TYR A 135 14.20 -4.56 -3.74
C TYR A 135 14.72 -3.18 -3.38
N GLY A 136 14.41 -2.69 -2.18
CA GLY A 136 14.97 -1.44 -1.70
C GLY A 136 16.49 -1.57 -1.54
N ASP A 137 17.19 -0.52 -1.96
CA ASP A 137 18.64 -0.58 -2.17
C ASP A 137 19.42 -0.77 -0.87
N ASN A 138 20.45 -1.61 -0.92
CA ASN A 138 21.61 -1.46 -0.05
C ASN A 138 22.34 -0.20 -0.50
N TYR A 139 22.36 0.84 0.32
CA TYR A 139 23.18 2.04 0.09
C TYR A 139 24.63 1.61 -0.24
N GLY A 140 24.99 1.65 -1.53
CA GLY A 140 26.31 1.30 -2.04
C GLY A 140 26.60 -0.20 -2.08
N THR A 141 26.38 -0.86 -3.22
CA THR A 141 27.43 -1.51 -4.04
C THR A 141 26.78 -2.32 -5.16
N THR A 142 27.37 -2.17 -6.36
CA THR A 142 27.18 -2.96 -7.58
C THR A 142 25.86 -2.84 -8.34
N GLN A 143 25.95 -2.06 -9.43
CA GLN A 143 25.06 -1.97 -10.57
C GLN A 143 24.67 -3.35 -11.12
N THR A 144 23.37 -3.64 -11.19
CA THR A 144 22.67 -4.36 -12.29
C THR A 144 21.18 -4.57 -12.01
N ASN A 145 20.70 -4.27 -10.81
CA ASN A 145 19.27 -4.29 -10.49
C ASN A 145 18.72 -2.87 -10.47
N ASN A 146 17.55 -2.66 -11.04
CA ASN A 146 16.91 -1.35 -11.13
C ASN A 146 16.63 -0.82 -9.72
N VAL A 147 17.44 0.13 -9.28
CA VAL A 147 17.42 0.75 -7.96
C VAL A 147 16.37 1.86 -7.90
N TYR A 148 15.52 1.88 -6.87
CA TYR A 148 14.70 3.06 -6.55
C TYR A 148 15.54 4.17 -5.93
N LYS A 149 15.31 5.42 -6.38
CA LYS A 149 15.62 6.58 -5.55
C LYS A 149 14.51 6.72 -4.52
N VAL A 150 14.85 6.86 -3.25
CA VAL A 150 13.96 7.38 -2.21
C VAL A 150 14.13 8.89 -2.27
N ASP A 151 13.03 9.67 -2.31
CA ASP A 151 13.17 11.13 -2.26
C ASP A 151 13.58 11.62 -0.87
N ASP A 152 13.93 12.91 -0.75
CA ASP A 152 14.33 13.55 0.52
C ASP A 152 13.23 13.49 1.60
N LEU A 153 12.05 12.99 1.27
CA LEU A 153 10.89 12.83 2.13
C LEU A 153 10.64 11.36 2.50
N GLY A 154 11.55 10.45 2.17
CA GLY A 154 11.43 9.02 2.47
C GLY A 154 10.42 8.29 1.59
N ARG A 155 9.94 8.92 0.52
CA ARG A 155 8.93 8.34 -0.37
C ARG A 155 9.65 7.52 -1.44
N TYR A 156 9.28 6.24 -1.52
CA TYR A 156 9.59 5.43 -2.69
C TYR A 156 8.92 6.09 -3.90
N TYR A 157 9.68 6.34 -4.96
CA TYR A 157 9.10 6.80 -6.24
C TYR A 157 8.13 5.71 -6.72
N MET A 158 6.87 5.81 -6.33
CA MET A 158 5.77 5.11 -6.97
C MET A 158 5.70 5.67 -8.39
N PHE A 159 5.87 4.80 -9.38
CA PHE A 159 5.73 5.09 -10.80
C PHE A 159 4.59 6.08 -11.06
N ALA A 160 4.93 7.23 -11.65
CA ALA A 160 3.98 8.14 -12.27
C ALA A 160 3.50 7.55 -13.61
#